data_AF-A0A352RGC3-F1
#
_entry.id   AF-A0A352RGC3-F1
#
_cell.length_a   1.000
_cell.length_b   1.000
_cell.length_c   1.000
_cell.angle_alpha   90.00
_cell.angle_beta   90.00
_cell.angle_gamma   90.00
#
_symmetry.space_group_name_H-M   'P 1'
#
loop_
_entity.id
_entity.type
_entity.pdbx_description
1 polymer ?
#
loop_
_entity_poly.entity_id
_entity_poly.type
_entity_poly.pdbx_seq_one_letter_code
_entity_poly.pdbx_strand_id
1 'polypeptide(L)'
;VGKWIKLRKCRERIVLATKVVGPTVESRSMGSYIRDGLNHLTKKNIREALEGSLSRLKTETIDLYQIHWPDRNVNIFGKRGFVPSENSETDNEGIPETLETLNKLREEGKVQAFGVSNETPWGVMRYLSLSEKNRWEKVASIQNPYSLLNRTFESGLAEITYRESVGLLAYSPLAFGMLTGKYLDGHKPARARLT
;
A
#
# COMPACT_ATOMS: atom_id res chain seq x y z
N VAL A 1 -17.92 -5.77 1.84
CA VAL A 1 -17.85 -4.33 2.23
C VAL A 1 -18.92 -3.49 1.51
N GLY A 2 -18.91 -3.33 0.19
CA GLY A 2 -19.87 -2.44 -0.50
C GLY A 2 -21.36 -2.75 -0.24
N LYS A 3 -21.74 -4.04 -0.24
CA LYS A 3 -23.11 -4.46 0.15
C LYS A 3 -23.46 -4.00 1.58
N TRP A 4 -22.52 -4.10 2.51
CA TRP A 4 -22.70 -3.68 3.91
C TRP A 4 -22.82 -2.16 4.03
N ILE A 5 -21.99 -1.38 3.33
CA ILE A 5 -22.09 0.09 3.30
C ILE A 5 -23.48 0.51 2.80
N LYS A 6 -23.94 -0.08 1.69
CA LYS A 6 -25.27 0.20 1.12
C LYS A 6 -26.40 -0.16 2.09
N LEU A 7 -26.33 -1.35 2.72
CA LEU A 7 -27.34 -1.81 3.68
C LEU A 7 -27.42 -0.91 4.92
N ARG A 8 -26.26 -0.47 5.44
CA ARG A 8 -26.17 0.33 6.67
C ARG A 8 -26.29 1.84 6.43
N LYS A 9 -26.31 2.29 5.17
CA LYS A 9 -26.38 3.71 4.78
C LYS A 9 -25.36 4.58 5.52
N CYS A 10 -24.13 4.09 5.63
CA CYS A 10 -23.11 4.66 6.52
C CYS A 10 -21.87 5.17 5.79
N ARG A 11 -21.93 5.43 4.48
CA ARG A 11 -20.76 5.81 3.67
C ARG A 11 -20.04 7.04 4.22
N GLU A 12 -20.77 8.08 4.61
CA GLU A 12 -20.23 9.34 5.13
C GLU A 12 -19.72 9.24 6.59
N ARG A 13 -19.93 8.10 7.26
CA ARG A 13 -19.56 7.89 8.67
C ARG A 13 -18.32 7.02 8.84
N ILE A 14 -17.67 6.65 7.74
CA ILE A 14 -16.50 5.77 7.73
C ILE A 14 -15.41 6.39 6.88
N VAL A 15 -14.17 6.04 7.20
CA VAL A 15 -13.02 6.22 6.30
C VAL A 15 -12.82 4.90 5.57
N LEU A 16 -13.05 4.91 4.26
CA LEU A 16 -12.91 3.79 3.36
C LEU A 16 -11.58 3.87 2.63
N ALA A 17 -10.70 2.93 2.94
CA ALA A 17 -9.42 2.76 2.26
C ALA A 17 -9.40 1.51 1.37
N THR A 18 -8.83 1.62 0.18
CA THR A 18 -8.56 0.48 -0.71
C THR A 18 -7.21 0.67 -1.41
N LYS A 19 -6.79 -0.31 -2.22
CA LYS A 19 -5.44 -0.33 -2.80
C LYS A 19 -5.39 -0.78 -4.25
N VAL A 20 -4.43 -0.24 -5.00
CA VAL A 20 -3.94 -0.81 -6.27
C VAL A 20 -2.71 -1.66 -6.01
N VAL A 21 -2.69 -2.90 -6.52
CA VAL A 21 -1.51 -3.76 -6.40
C VAL A 21 -0.38 -3.26 -7.30
N GLY A 22 0.86 -3.33 -6.81
CA GLY A 22 2.05 -3.25 -7.65
C GLY A 22 2.25 -4.56 -8.44
N PRO A 23 3.40 -4.75 -9.10
CA PRO A 23 3.68 -5.85 -10.00
C PRO A 23 3.78 -7.20 -9.28
N THR A 24 3.74 -8.28 -10.06
CA THR A 24 3.81 -9.64 -9.55
C THR A 24 5.11 -9.87 -8.77
N VAL A 25 5.00 -10.39 -7.55
CA VAL A 25 6.13 -10.75 -6.71
C VAL A 25 6.39 -12.24 -6.85
N GLU A 26 7.26 -12.60 -7.79
CA GLU A 26 7.54 -14.00 -8.16
C GLU A 26 7.93 -14.87 -6.95
N SER A 27 8.80 -14.36 -6.08
CA SER A 27 9.25 -15.06 -4.85
C SER A 27 8.13 -15.48 -3.89
N ARG A 28 6.91 -14.98 -4.07
CA ARG A 28 5.74 -15.32 -3.25
C ARG A 28 4.53 -15.73 -4.07
N SER A 29 4.66 -15.88 -5.40
CA SER A 29 3.56 -16.14 -6.34
C SER A 29 2.36 -15.19 -6.12
N MET A 30 2.63 -13.94 -5.74
CA MET A 30 1.57 -12.96 -5.46
C MET A 30 1.36 -12.03 -6.64
N GLY A 31 0.12 -11.91 -7.10
CA GLY A 31 -0.28 -10.92 -8.10
C GLY A 31 -0.32 -11.43 -9.54
N SER A 32 0.17 -12.64 -9.83
CA SER A 32 0.22 -13.20 -11.20
C SER A 32 -1.16 -13.36 -11.86
N TYR A 33 -2.22 -13.54 -11.07
CA TYR A 33 -3.60 -13.62 -11.55
C TYR A 33 -4.27 -12.24 -11.73
N ILE A 34 -3.61 -11.16 -11.33
CA ILE A 34 -4.19 -9.82 -11.37
C ILE A 34 -3.81 -9.18 -12.70
N ARG A 35 -4.83 -8.85 -13.50
CA ARG A 35 -4.64 -8.27 -14.85
C ARG A 35 -3.66 -9.10 -15.68
N ASP A 36 -3.82 -10.41 -15.64
CA ASP A 36 -2.99 -11.39 -16.36
C ASP A 36 -1.48 -11.25 -16.10
N GLY A 37 -1.12 -10.84 -14.88
CA GLY A 37 0.26 -10.63 -14.45
C GLY A 37 0.87 -9.30 -14.92
N LEU A 38 0.10 -8.48 -15.65
CA LEU A 38 0.51 -7.17 -16.17
C LEU A 38 0.12 -6.05 -15.19
N ASN A 39 0.39 -6.25 -13.90
CA ASN A 39 -0.13 -5.43 -12.81
C ASN A 39 0.73 -4.25 -12.38
N HIS A 40 1.64 -3.77 -13.25
CA HIS A 40 2.45 -2.57 -13.01
C HIS A 40 1.61 -1.30 -12.72
N LEU A 41 2.18 -0.34 -12.02
CA LEU A 41 1.55 0.92 -11.58
C LEU A 41 1.49 1.98 -12.71
N THR A 42 1.05 1.58 -13.90
CA THR A 42 0.82 2.50 -15.02
C THR A 42 -0.49 3.27 -14.84
N LYS A 43 -0.64 4.41 -15.53
CA LYS A 43 -1.89 5.20 -15.53
C LYS A 43 -3.13 4.34 -15.80
N LYS A 44 -3.04 3.46 -16.82
CA LYS A 44 -4.13 2.57 -17.24
C LYS A 44 -4.54 1.64 -16.09
N ASN A 45 -3.57 0.95 -15.50
CA ASN A 45 -3.83 -0.05 -14.46
C ASN A 45 -4.34 0.56 -13.16
N ILE A 46 -3.82 1.72 -12.76
CA ILE A 46 -4.28 2.43 -11.56
C ILE A 46 -5.76 2.81 -11.71
N ARG A 47 -6.12 3.38 -12.86
CA ARG A 47 -7.50 3.77 -13.16
C ARG A 47 -8.43 2.56 -13.21
N GLU A 48 -8.07 1.52 -13.98
CA GLU A 48 -8.88 0.30 -14.09
C GLU A 48 -9.11 -0.36 -12.71
N ALA A 49 -8.06 -0.41 -11.87
CA ALA A 49 -8.16 -0.95 -10.51
C ALA A 49 -9.07 -0.10 -9.61
N LEU A 50 -9.03 1.22 -9.75
CA LEU A 50 -9.88 2.13 -8.99
C LEU A 50 -11.34 1.99 -9.41
N GLU A 51 -11.67 2.04 -10.70
CA GLU A 51 -13.04 1.88 -11.19
C GLU A 51 -13.64 0.55 -10.74
N GLY A 52 -12.87 -0.55 -10.85
CA GLY A 52 -13.29 -1.85 -10.35
C GLY A 52 -13.54 -1.85 -8.85
N SER A 53 -12.75 -1.10 -8.08
CA SER A 53 -12.94 -0.96 -6.63
C SER A 53 -14.18 -0.15 -6.28
N LEU A 54 -14.39 1.00 -6.92
CA LEU A 54 -15.57 1.86 -6.76
C LEU A 54 -16.86 1.06 -7.04
N SER A 55 -16.89 0.33 -8.16
CA SER A 55 -18.02 -0.54 -8.54
C SER A 55 -18.32 -1.61 -7.48
N ARG A 56 -17.31 -2.37 -7.02
CA ARG A 56 -17.48 -3.41 -5.98
C ARG A 56 -17.86 -2.84 -4.62
N LEU A 57 -17.33 -1.66 -4.29
CA LEU A 57 -17.60 -0.95 -3.04
C LEU A 57 -18.91 -0.16 -3.08
N LYS A 58 -19.52 0.02 -4.26
CA LYS A 58 -20.79 0.73 -4.46
C LYS A 58 -20.72 2.16 -3.92
N THR A 59 -19.67 2.88 -4.29
CA THR A 59 -19.38 4.27 -3.92
C THR A 59 -18.68 4.96 -5.07
N GLU A 60 -18.84 6.28 -5.20
CA GLU A 60 -18.20 7.09 -6.24
C GLU A 60 -16.83 7.64 -5.83
N THR A 61 -16.52 7.60 -4.53
CA THR A 61 -15.25 8.09 -3.99
C THR A 61 -14.64 7.16 -2.94
N ILE A 62 -13.32 7.17 -2.84
CA ILE A 62 -12.50 6.49 -1.83
C ILE A 62 -11.81 7.55 -0.96
N ASP A 63 -11.86 7.40 0.36
CA ASP A 63 -11.26 8.40 1.26
C ASP A 63 -9.73 8.30 1.25
N LEU A 64 -9.20 7.08 1.19
CA LEU A 64 -7.76 6.84 1.07
C LEU A 64 -7.43 5.73 0.06
N TYR A 65 -6.79 6.09 -1.06
CA TYR A 65 -6.34 5.11 -2.06
C TYR A 65 -4.83 4.87 -1.96
N GLN A 66 -4.43 3.61 -1.78
CA GLN A 66 -3.03 3.28 -1.53
C GLN A 66 -2.39 2.49 -2.65
N ILE A 67 -1.12 2.77 -2.92
CA ILE A 67 -0.24 1.83 -3.62
C ILE A 67 0.03 0.67 -2.66
N HIS A 68 -0.32 -0.56 -3.05
CA HIS A 68 -0.23 -1.73 -2.16
C HIS A 68 1.22 -2.18 -1.94
N TRP A 69 2.06 -2.10 -2.97
CA TRP A 69 3.51 -2.22 -2.87
C TRP A 69 4.17 -1.52 -4.07
N PRO A 70 5.44 -1.09 -3.94
CA PRO A 70 6.14 -0.38 -5.00
C PRO A 70 6.25 -1.18 -6.30
N ASP A 71 6.32 -0.47 -7.44
CA ASP A 71 6.62 -1.05 -8.75
C ASP A 71 8.09 -1.46 -8.89
N ARG A 72 8.97 -0.63 -8.33
CA ARG A 72 10.42 -0.82 -8.35
C ARG A 72 10.89 -1.96 -7.45
N ASN A 73 12.16 -2.35 -7.60
CA ASN A 73 12.80 -3.29 -6.70
C ASN A 73 12.93 -2.71 -5.28
N VAL A 74 12.41 -3.45 -4.29
CA VAL A 74 12.43 -3.05 -2.87
C VAL A 74 12.54 -4.26 -1.94
N ASN A 75 13.11 -4.03 -0.76
CA ASN A 75 13.20 -4.98 0.34
C ASN A 75 11.87 -5.09 1.11
N ILE A 76 10.89 -5.73 0.47
CA ILE A 76 9.56 -5.97 1.05
C ILE A 76 9.32 -7.46 1.32
N PHE A 77 8.24 -7.75 2.04
CA PHE A 77 7.74 -9.11 2.26
C PHE A 77 8.82 -10.11 2.73
N GLY A 78 9.43 -9.81 3.87
CA GLY A 78 10.38 -10.70 4.55
C GLY A 78 11.85 -10.49 4.16
N LYS A 79 12.14 -9.66 3.15
CA LYS A 79 13.50 -9.21 2.84
C LYS A 79 13.85 -8.01 3.71
N ARG A 80 14.93 -8.09 4.51
CA ARG A 80 15.38 -6.99 5.38
C ARG A 80 16.31 -6.03 4.64
N GLY A 81 17.33 -6.55 3.98
CA GLY A 81 18.30 -5.74 3.22
C GLY A 81 17.81 -5.45 1.81
N PHE A 82 18.11 -4.25 1.32
CA PHE A 82 18.00 -3.94 -0.10
C PHE A 82 19.15 -4.60 -0.86
N VAL A 83 18.82 -5.20 -2.00
CA VAL A 83 19.80 -5.75 -2.95
C VAL A 83 19.46 -5.13 -4.29
N PRO A 84 20.38 -4.36 -4.91
CA PRO A 84 20.14 -3.74 -6.19
C PRO A 84 19.93 -4.82 -7.26
N SER A 85 19.04 -4.53 -8.21
CA SER A 85 18.86 -5.32 -9.43
C SER A 85 19.76 -4.79 -10.53
N GLU A 86 19.98 -5.59 -11.59
CA GLU A 86 20.74 -5.18 -12.77
C GLU A 86 20.21 -3.88 -13.39
N ASN A 87 18.90 -3.65 -13.34
CA ASN A 87 18.24 -2.44 -13.85
C ASN A 87 17.94 -1.38 -12.76
N SER A 88 18.71 -1.34 -11.68
CA SER A 88 18.43 -0.43 -10.55
C SER A 88 18.47 1.07 -10.89
N GLU A 89 19.08 1.46 -12.01
CA GLU A 89 19.11 2.87 -12.45
C GLU A 89 17.77 3.36 -13.00
N THR A 90 16.97 2.46 -13.59
CA THR A 90 15.70 2.80 -14.27
C THR A 90 14.47 2.28 -13.55
N ASP A 91 14.62 1.49 -12.49
CA ASP A 91 13.52 0.82 -11.81
C ASP A 91 12.50 1.79 -11.15
N ASN A 92 12.87 3.06 -10.97
CA ASN A 92 12.06 4.09 -10.35
C ASN A 92 11.41 5.09 -11.33
N GLU A 93 11.63 4.95 -12.64
CA GLU A 93 11.14 5.87 -13.68
C GLU A 93 9.61 5.97 -13.72
N GLY A 94 8.90 4.95 -13.22
CA GLY A 94 7.44 4.93 -13.13
C GLY A 94 6.85 5.74 -11.98
N ILE A 95 7.64 6.18 -10.99
CA ILE A 95 7.12 6.91 -9.82
C ILE A 95 6.43 8.23 -10.21
N PRO A 96 7.01 9.09 -11.08
CA PRO A 96 6.34 10.31 -11.54
C PRO A 96 4.99 10.05 -12.21
N GLU A 97 4.89 9.07 -13.12
CA GLU A 97 3.61 8.72 -13.78
C GLU A 97 2.57 8.22 -12.77
N THR A 98 3.01 7.38 -11.82
CA THR A 98 2.17 6.86 -10.74
C THR A 98 1.59 8.01 -9.91
N LEU A 99 2.45 8.92 -9.46
CA LEU A 99 2.03 10.05 -8.62
C LEU A 99 1.16 11.05 -9.38
N GLU A 100 1.50 11.37 -10.63
CA GLU A 100 0.68 12.22 -11.49
C GLU A 100 -0.74 11.62 -11.65
N THR A 101 -0.82 10.31 -11.86
CA THR A 101 -2.11 9.61 -11.99
C THR A 101 -2.92 9.69 -10.71
N LEU A 102 -2.31 9.47 -9.54
CA LEU A 102 -2.99 9.60 -8.24
C LEU A 102 -3.50 11.02 -8.01
N ASN A 103 -2.71 12.04 -8.36
CA ASN A 103 -3.11 13.44 -8.24
C ASN A 103 -4.28 13.77 -9.18
N LYS A 104 -4.27 13.30 -10.44
CA LYS A 104 -5.40 13.47 -11.37
C LYS A 104 -6.68 12.81 -10.84
N LEU A 105 -6.58 11.61 -10.28
CA LEU A 105 -7.73 10.92 -9.69
C LEU A 105 -8.30 11.65 -8.46
N ARG A 106 -7.45 12.38 -7.73
CA ARG A 106 -7.87 13.28 -6.65
C ARG A 106 -8.61 14.49 -7.20
N GLU A 107 -8.07 15.14 -8.21
CA GLU A 107 -8.71 16.28 -8.89
C GLU A 107 -10.07 15.90 -9.48
N GLU A 108 -10.22 14.66 -9.96
CA GLU A 108 -11.49 14.07 -10.41
C GLU A 108 -12.47 13.75 -9.27
N GLY A 109 -12.07 13.88 -7.99
CA GLY A 109 -12.91 13.57 -6.83
C GLY A 109 -13.10 12.08 -6.53
N LYS A 110 -12.46 11.19 -7.30
CA LYS A 110 -12.56 9.73 -7.11
C LYS A 110 -11.80 9.23 -5.90
N VAL A 111 -10.77 9.97 -5.49
CA VAL A 111 -10.02 9.75 -4.25
C VAL A 111 -9.88 11.05 -3.47
N GLN A 112 -10.03 11.03 -2.15
CA GLN A 112 -9.82 12.24 -1.33
C GLN A 112 -8.35 12.43 -0.95
N ALA A 113 -7.71 11.32 -0.54
CA ALA A 113 -6.29 11.25 -0.26
C ALA A 113 -5.68 9.98 -0.87
N PHE A 114 -4.36 9.97 -1.01
CA PHE A 114 -3.62 8.78 -1.41
C PHE A 114 -2.41 8.52 -0.50
N GLY A 115 -2.00 7.26 -0.44
CA GLY A 115 -0.89 6.82 0.40
C GLY A 115 -0.10 5.69 -0.24
N VAL A 116 0.91 5.23 0.49
CA VAL A 116 1.78 4.13 0.08
C VAL A 116 1.70 2.98 1.07
N SER A 117 2.14 1.79 0.67
CA SER A 117 2.18 0.59 1.50
C SER A 117 3.39 -0.22 1.12
N ASN A 118 4.00 -0.90 2.09
CA ASN A 118 5.24 -1.64 1.89
C ASN A 118 6.35 -0.78 1.27
N GLU A 119 6.47 0.45 1.75
CA GLU A 119 7.50 1.40 1.30
C GLU A 119 8.69 1.46 2.28
N THR A 120 9.75 2.11 1.83
CA THR A 120 11.02 2.37 2.47
C THR A 120 11.18 3.89 2.70
N PRO A 121 12.12 4.31 3.56
CA PRO A 121 12.47 5.72 3.72
C PRO A 121 12.70 6.47 2.40
N TRP A 122 13.49 5.88 1.51
CA TRP A 122 13.84 6.47 0.23
C TRP A 122 12.59 6.74 -0.63
N GLY A 123 11.69 5.78 -0.71
CA GLY A 123 10.52 5.91 -1.56
C GLY A 123 9.50 6.91 -1.04
N VAL A 124 9.26 6.94 0.28
CA VAL A 124 8.42 8.00 0.89
C VAL A 124 8.98 9.38 0.58
N MET A 125 10.29 9.61 0.80
CA MET A 125 10.91 10.89 0.48
C MET A 125 10.88 11.20 -1.01
N ARG A 126 10.96 10.18 -1.88
CA ARG A 126 10.86 10.37 -3.34
C ARG A 126 9.47 10.87 -3.74
N TYR A 127 8.40 10.28 -3.19
CA TYR A 127 7.03 10.76 -3.41
C TYR A 127 6.84 12.20 -2.89
N LEU A 128 7.31 12.49 -1.67
CA LEU A 128 7.19 13.83 -1.08
C LEU A 128 7.93 14.90 -1.89
N SER A 129 9.15 14.61 -2.32
CA SER A 129 9.96 15.51 -3.15
C SER A 129 9.31 15.77 -4.51
N LEU A 130 8.73 14.75 -5.14
CA LEU A 130 8.00 14.92 -6.40
C LEU A 130 6.70 15.71 -6.21
N SER A 131 5.95 15.48 -5.12
CA SER A 131 4.78 16.28 -4.78
C SER A 131 5.15 17.76 -4.63
N GLU A 132 6.22 18.06 -3.89
CA GLU A 132 6.70 19.44 -3.72
C GLU A 132 7.11 20.07 -5.05
N LYS A 133 7.97 19.39 -5.83
CA LYS A 133 8.45 19.90 -7.12
C LYS A 133 7.33 20.23 -8.10
N ASN A 134 6.27 19.40 -8.13
CA ASN A 134 5.16 19.54 -9.07
C ASN A 134 3.94 20.26 -8.47
N ARG A 135 4.00 20.69 -7.21
CA ARG A 135 2.86 21.26 -6.45
C ARG A 135 1.65 20.33 -6.41
N TRP A 136 1.90 19.02 -6.29
CA TRP A 136 0.86 18.01 -6.09
C TRP A 136 0.63 17.71 -4.62
N GLU A 137 -0.48 17.02 -4.33
CA GLU A 137 -0.80 16.57 -2.99
C GLU A 137 0.28 15.60 -2.47
N LYS A 138 0.58 15.67 -1.16
CA LYS A 138 1.54 14.77 -0.52
C LYS A 138 0.89 13.42 -0.23
N VAL A 139 1.69 12.35 -0.16
CA VAL A 139 1.21 11.06 0.35
C VAL A 139 0.77 11.22 1.81
N ALA A 140 -0.49 10.90 2.11
CA ALA A 140 -1.07 11.15 3.43
C ALA A 140 -0.69 10.09 4.47
N SER A 141 -0.34 8.87 4.03
CA SER A 141 -0.07 7.75 4.91
C SER A 141 0.87 6.71 4.31
N ILE A 142 1.51 5.95 5.19
CA ILE A 142 2.21 4.70 4.87
C ILE A 142 1.60 3.53 5.63
N GLN A 143 1.25 2.45 4.94
CA GLN A 143 0.79 1.20 5.53
C GLN A 143 1.90 0.14 5.52
N ASN A 144 2.61 0.00 6.65
CA ASN A 144 3.74 -0.93 6.79
C ASN A 144 3.55 -1.94 7.93
N PRO A 145 4.25 -3.09 7.90
CA PRO A 145 4.18 -4.05 8.99
C PRO A 145 4.87 -3.47 10.22
N TYR A 146 4.18 -3.47 11.36
CA TYR A 146 4.75 -3.02 12.62
C TYR A 146 4.21 -3.85 13.78
N SER A 147 5.11 -4.49 14.53
CA SER A 147 4.80 -5.35 15.67
C SER A 147 6.04 -5.54 16.54
N LEU A 148 5.90 -6.22 17.69
CA LEU A 148 7.05 -6.61 18.51
C LEU A 148 8.10 -7.42 17.73
N LEU A 149 7.68 -8.17 16.70
CA LEU A 149 8.58 -8.99 15.87
C LEU A 149 9.14 -8.25 14.65
N ASN A 150 8.60 -7.08 14.31
CA ASN A 150 9.07 -6.29 13.18
C ASN A 150 8.99 -4.79 13.48
N ARG A 151 10.15 -4.23 13.83
CA ARG A 151 10.33 -2.81 14.17
C ARG A 151 11.26 -2.08 13.19
N THR A 152 11.51 -2.64 12.01
CA THR A 152 12.43 -2.03 11.01
C THR A 152 11.97 -0.64 10.56
N PHE A 153 10.67 -0.34 10.70
CA PHE A 153 10.11 0.99 10.49
C PHE A 153 10.84 2.08 11.29
N GLU A 154 11.30 1.77 12.50
CA GLU A 154 11.95 2.72 13.40
C GLU A 154 13.31 3.19 12.92
N SER A 155 13.99 2.39 12.10
CA SER A 155 15.35 2.69 11.62
C SER A 155 15.41 3.83 10.59
N GLY A 156 14.27 4.34 10.11
CA GLY A 156 14.25 5.52 9.24
C GLY A 156 12.88 6.08 8.93
N LEU A 157 11.84 5.25 8.83
CA LEU A 157 10.49 5.75 8.54
C LEU A 157 9.87 6.48 9.72
N ALA A 158 10.20 6.12 10.97
CA ALA A 158 9.65 6.81 12.14
C ALA A 158 10.00 8.32 12.16
N GLU A 159 11.23 8.69 11.85
CA GLU A 159 11.62 10.11 11.77
C GLU A 159 10.93 10.82 10.59
N ILE A 160 10.94 10.21 9.41
CA ILE A 160 10.32 10.78 8.21
C ILE A 160 8.83 11.01 8.43
N THR A 161 8.11 9.99 8.93
CA THR A 161 6.67 10.09 9.17
C THR A 161 6.31 11.17 10.19
N TYR A 162 7.14 11.35 11.22
CA TYR A 162 6.99 12.44 12.18
C TYR A 162 7.23 13.82 11.55
N ARG A 163 8.35 14.01 10.83
CA ARG A 163 8.73 15.32 10.26
C ARG A 163 7.83 15.73 9.09
N GLU A 164 7.44 14.78 8.26
CA GLU A 164 6.71 15.03 7.01
C GLU A 164 5.20 14.86 7.16
N SER A 165 4.72 14.57 8.37
CA SER A 165 3.28 14.36 8.67
C SER A 165 2.65 13.24 7.83
N VAL A 166 3.37 12.14 7.61
CA VAL A 166 2.89 10.96 6.86
C VAL A 166 2.47 9.88 7.87
N GLY A 167 1.17 9.68 8.10
CA GLY A 167 0.70 8.77 9.17
C GLY A 167 1.02 7.29 8.92
N LEU A 168 1.49 6.56 9.94
CA LEU A 168 1.63 5.10 9.89
C LEU A 168 0.28 4.41 10.13
N LEU A 169 -0.16 3.62 9.14
CA LEU A 169 -1.22 2.63 9.29
C LEU A 169 -0.59 1.25 9.52
N ALA A 170 -0.31 0.90 10.78
CA ALA A 170 0.35 -0.35 11.11
C ALA A 170 -0.49 -1.58 10.73
N TYR A 171 0.10 -2.54 10.00
CA TYR A 171 -0.52 -3.84 9.74
C TYR A 171 0.24 -5.00 10.40
N SER A 172 -0.45 -6.13 10.55
CA SER A 172 0.05 -7.32 11.26
C SER A 172 0.60 -7.04 12.67
N PRO A 173 -0.09 -6.26 13.54
CA PRO A 173 0.38 -5.97 14.89
C PRO A 173 0.58 -7.23 15.76
N LEU A 174 -0.16 -8.30 15.45
CA LEU A 174 -0.04 -9.61 16.11
C LEU A 174 0.73 -10.65 15.29
N ALA A 175 1.41 -10.25 14.21
CA ALA A 175 2.22 -11.13 13.35
C ALA A 175 1.48 -12.43 12.96
N PHE A 176 0.34 -12.31 12.27
CA PHE A 176 -0.54 -13.45 11.93
C PHE A 176 -1.03 -14.27 13.14
N GLY A 177 -1.06 -13.66 14.33
CA GLY A 177 -1.47 -14.28 15.57
C GLY A 177 -0.33 -14.93 16.36
N MET A 178 0.91 -14.92 15.86
CA MET A 178 2.08 -15.46 16.58
C MET A 178 2.24 -14.84 17.97
N LEU A 179 2.05 -13.53 18.08
CA LEU A 179 2.19 -12.79 19.35
C LEU A 179 1.07 -13.07 20.37
N THR A 180 0.09 -13.91 20.03
CA THR A 180 -0.91 -14.39 21.00
C THR A 180 -0.46 -15.62 21.78
N GLY A 181 0.68 -16.23 21.41
CA GLY A 181 1.17 -17.47 22.02
C GLY A 181 0.46 -18.74 21.53
N LYS A 182 -0.57 -18.65 20.68
CA LYS A 182 -1.39 -19.81 20.29
C LYS A 182 -0.68 -20.90 19.47
N TYR A 183 0.53 -20.63 18.99
CA TYR A 183 1.37 -21.58 18.24
C TYR A 183 2.62 -22.02 19.02
N LEU A 184 2.73 -21.65 20.30
CA LEU A 184 3.81 -22.12 21.17
C LEU A 184 3.74 -23.65 21.31
N ASP A 185 4.86 -24.27 21.67
CA ASP A 185 4.96 -25.71 21.95
C ASP A 185 4.44 -26.61 20.83
N GLY A 186 4.50 -26.12 19.59
CA GLY A 186 4.03 -26.85 18.40
C GLY A 186 2.51 -26.90 18.23
N HIS A 187 1.74 -26.17 19.04
CA HIS A 187 0.29 -26.10 18.90
C HIS A 187 -0.13 -25.59 17.51
N LYS A 188 -1.12 -26.27 16.91
CA LYS A 188 -1.74 -25.91 15.62
C LYS A 188 -3.26 -25.78 15.76
N PRO A 189 -3.76 -24.67 16.33
CA PRO A 189 -5.19 -24.52 16.60
C PRO A 189 -6.00 -24.51 15.30
N ALA A 190 -7.08 -25.29 15.23
CA ALA A 190 -7.93 -25.33 14.03
C ALA A 190 -8.48 -23.94 13.66
N ARG A 191 -8.48 -23.63 12.35
CA ARG A 191 -8.95 -22.36 11.78
C ARG A 191 -8.12 -21.13 12.19
N ALA A 192 -6.90 -21.32 12.71
CA ALA A 192 -5.99 -20.21 12.92
C ALA A 192 -5.37 -19.73 11.60
N ARG A 193 -4.71 -18.58 11.61
CA ARG A 193 -4.22 -17.93 10.38
C ARG A 193 -3.13 -18.73 9.65
N LEU A 194 -2.37 -19.54 10.38
CA LEU A 194 -1.21 -20.30 9.89
C LEU A 194 -1.44 -21.82 9.81
N THR A 195 -2.69 -22.27 9.96
CA THR A 195 -3.07 -23.68 10.09
C THR A 195 -4.39 -23.98 9.39
#